data_AF-A0A958MD12-F1
#
_entry.id   AF-A0A958MD12-F1
#
_cell.length_a   1.000
_cell.length_b   1.000
_cell.length_c   1.000
_cell.angle_alpha   90.00
_cell.angle_beta   90.00
_cell.angle_gamma   90.00
#
_symmetry.space_group_name_H-M   'P 1'
#
loop_
_entity.id
_entity.type
_entity.pdbx_description
1 polymer ?
#
loop_
_entity_poly.entity_id
_entity_poly.type
_entity_poly.pdbx_seq_one_letter_code
_entity_poly.pdbx_strand_id
1 'polypeptide(L)'
;MAEIKITQIGGFSTCTGKLCTDNSQTVTKVYGGRVSGLDCSSTDLANPCDTCEVAGDGEACNSRSIYPNLRLKITFESSTVYGTPLITIDDTNPTRLDDISMSPTGNGSGSDAPENNKTTKVNSPVTVYIPWSTLCNDVLGVSSCSSSAASTKRIRVGFDSSTDSDDTIDDYSTQIELGLSVINSGASPATFCESTVSYSGLSACNFIAYPGDGKVFIEDVKAPSSFPGITSSDVDFSSIRIYYAERTLPNTQTASSKDFKVSSNSSTGFQTLGLSDNTIEGLNNGSEYWFRMASIDEAGNVGYFTSISNTVASLNTECFDTTSTDAWQQNCHIASPSKVVGLLEEEFDCFITTATYGTPFRPKVKTFRKFRNRILKRSSLGRLLIQTYYTVSPPIAKWIRNHPKSKAVFRVVLWPLWAAAGLALHFTSHLAFIFILLGIGFFVWRARGRKV
;
A
#
# COMPACT_ATOMS: atom_id res chain seq x y z
N MET A 1 26.07 -36.07 -9.88
CA MET A 1 26.53 -34.84 -9.22
C MET A 1 25.86 -34.82 -7.87
N ALA A 2 26.62 -34.65 -6.80
CA ALA A 2 26.08 -34.53 -5.45
C ALA A 2 25.19 -33.30 -5.36
N GLU A 3 23.97 -33.43 -4.82
CA GLU A 3 23.07 -32.29 -4.63
C GLU A 3 22.76 -32.18 -3.13
N ILE A 4 23.23 -31.09 -2.52
CA ILE A 4 22.77 -30.68 -1.19
C ILE A 4 21.45 -29.95 -1.38
N LYS A 5 20.42 -30.47 -0.73
CA LYS A 5 19.08 -29.94 -0.84
C LYS A 5 18.66 -29.31 0.48
N ILE A 6 18.29 -28.04 0.43
CA ILE A 6 17.59 -27.38 1.53
C ILE A 6 16.16 -27.90 1.54
N THR A 7 15.76 -28.55 2.64
CA THR A 7 14.44 -29.16 2.79
C THR A 7 13.48 -28.27 3.57
N GLN A 8 13.99 -27.48 4.52
CA GLN A 8 13.18 -26.54 5.30
C GLN A 8 14.02 -25.37 5.80
N ILE A 9 13.45 -24.16 5.77
CA ILE A 9 13.94 -23.01 6.54
C ILE A 9 12.80 -22.53 7.45
N GLY A 10 13.08 -22.34 8.73
CA GLY A 10 12.16 -21.82 9.76
C GLY A 10 12.87 -20.75 10.61
N GLY A 11 12.15 -20.06 11.50
CA GLY A 11 12.72 -18.93 12.27
C GLY A 11 12.66 -17.57 11.57
N PHE A 12 11.82 -17.49 10.53
CA PHE A 12 11.40 -16.37 9.69
C PHE A 12 12.26 -16.04 8.45
N SER A 13 11.58 -16.15 7.30
CA SER A 13 11.83 -15.49 6.01
C SER A 13 10.48 -14.92 5.57
N THR A 14 10.46 -13.81 4.84
CA THR A 14 9.24 -13.29 4.18
C THR A 14 8.70 -14.21 3.08
N CYS A 15 9.34 -15.35 2.83
CA CYS A 15 8.84 -16.37 1.92
C CYS A 15 7.67 -17.11 2.54
N THR A 16 6.48 -16.75 2.08
CA THR A 16 5.22 -17.40 2.46
C THR A 16 5.13 -18.78 1.80
N GLY A 17 5.75 -19.79 2.40
CA GLY A 17 5.53 -21.21 2.06
C GLY A 17 6.05 -21.64 0.68
N LYS A 18 6.77 -22.76 0.65
CA LYS A 18 7.60 -23.26 -0.46
C LYS A 18 8.94 -22.50 -0.53
N LEU A 19 10.02 -23.27 -0.64
CA LEU A 19 11.41 -22.81 -0.69
C LEU A 19 11.52 -21.50 -1.49
N CYS A 20 12.22 -20.51 -0.95
CA CYS A 20 12.47 -19.21 -1.58
C CYS A 20 13.37 -19.36 -2.81
N THR A 21 12.91 -20.05 -3.84
CA THR A 21 13.58 -20.11 -5.12
C THR A 21 12.97 -18.99 -5.96
N ASP A 22 13.71 -17.89 -6.12
CA ASP A 22 13.51 -17.05 -7.29
C ASP A 22 13.81 -17.95 -8.49
N ASN A 23 12.82 -18.16 -9.37
CA ASN A 23 12.97 -18.99 -10.57
C ASN A 23 14.06 -18.45 -11.54
N SER A 24 14.69 -17.32 -11.21
CA SER A 24 15.83 -16.74 -11.91
C SER A 24 17.17 -16.78 -11.14
N GLN A 25 17.20 -17.14 -9.85
CA GLN A 25 18.43 -17.16 -9.03
C GLN A 25 18.64 -18.53 -8.36
N THR A 26 19.85 -19.08 -8.50
CA THR A 26 20.28 -20.36 -7.91
C THR A 26 20.48 -20.32 -6.38
N VAL A 27 20.13 -19.22 -5.71
CA VAL A 27 20.43 -18.97 -4.29
C VAL A 27 19.13 -18.68 -3.54
N THR A 28 18.94 -19.35 -2.40
CA THR A 28 17.75 -19.15 -1.55
C THR A 28 17.92 -17.88 -0.72
N LYS A 29 16.98 -16.93 -0.80
CA LYS A 29 17.00 -15.68 0.00
C LYS A 29 16.16 -15.81 1.27
N VAL A 30 16.69 -15.33 2.40
CA VAL A 30 16.04 -15.35 3.72
C VAL A 30 16.17 -13.95 4.33
N TYR A 31 15.10 -13.42 4.91
CA TYR A 31 15.11 -12.09 5.55
C TYR A 31 14.69 -12.14 7.01
N GLY A 32 15.41 -11.41 7.87
CA GLY A 32 15.06 -11.18 9.27
C GLY A 32 14.86 -9.69 9.56
N GLY A 33 13.63 -9.30 9.89
CA GLY A 33 13.26 -7.91 10.17
C GLY A 33 13.08 -7.67 11.66
N ARG A 34 13.60 -6.54 12.16
CA ARG A 34 13.38 -6.09 13.55
C ARG A 34 13.15 -4.60 13.62
N VAL A 35 12.34 -4.19 14.59
CA VAL A 35 12.22 -2.80 15.00
C VAL A 35 12.91 -2.60 16.36
N SER A 36 13.96 -1.78 16.39
CA SER A 36 14.67 -1.43 17.63
C SER A 36 13.78 -0.57 18.52
N GLY A 37 13.80 -0.83 19.83
CA GLY A 37 12.96 -0.16 20.82
C GLY A 37 11.59 -0.80 21.05
N LEU A 38 11.20 -1.78 20.22
CA LEU A 38 10.04 -2.64 20.46
C LEU A 38 10.53 -4.06 20.77
N ASP A 39 10.39 -4.47 22.03
CA ASP A 39 10.88 -5.76 22.49
C ASP A 39 9.78 -6.82 22.51
N CYS A 40 10.16 -7.99 22.01
CA CYS A 40 9.37 -9.19 22.17
C CYS A 40 9.76 -9.84 23.47
N SER A 41 8.89 -9.77 24.48
CA SER A 41 9.09 -10.40 25.79
C SER A 41 8.98 -11.93 25.76
N SER A 42 9.06 -12.54 24.59
CA SER A 42 8.89 -13.98 24.39
C SER A 42 10.15 -14.75 24.76
N THR A 43 9.96 -15.89 25.43
CA THR A 43 10.98 -16.92 25.62
C THR A 43 10.91 -18.02 24.56
N ASP A 44 10.00 -17.87 23.59
CA ASP A 44 9.90 -18.76 22.44
C ASP A 44 11.22 -18.72 21.66
N LEU A 45 11.63 -19.85 21.09
CA LEU A 45 12.85 -19.96 20.29
C LEU A 45 12.53 -20.29 18.83
N ALA A 46 11.25 -20.50 18.52
CA ALA A 46 10.76 -21.01 17.25
C ALA A 46 9.86 -20.01 16.51
N ASN A 47 9.06 -19.23 17.23
CA ASN A 47 8.10 -18.32 16.62
C ASN A 47 8.51 -16.84 16.74
N PRO A 48 8.36 -16.05 15.67
CA PRO A 48 8.49 -14.61 15.74
C PRO A 48 7.31 -14.01 16.52
N CYS A 49 7.43 -12.74 16.83
CA CYS A 49 6.46 -11.94 17.56
C CYS A 49 5.87 -10.86 16.64
N ASP A 50 4.67 -10.41 16.97
CA ASP A 50 4.06 -9.25 16.33
C ASP A 50 4.34 -7.99 17.15
N THR A 51 5.28 -7.15 16.68
CA THR A 51 5.55 -5.86 17.34
C THR A 51 4.55 -4.77 16.93
N CYS A 52 3.70 -5.01 15.93
CA CYS A 52 2.63 -4.08 15.53
C CYS A 52 1.49 -4.03 16.54
N GLU A 53 1.35 -5.03 17.43
CA GLU A 53 0.37 -5.01 18.53
C GLU A 53 0.69 -3.97 19.62
N VAL A 54 1.98 -3.62 19.76
CA VAL A 54 2.47 -2.71 20.80
C VAL A 54 3.04 -1.40 20.26
N ALA A 55 3.22 -1.30 18.94
CA ALA A 55 3.69 -0.08 18.28
C ALA A 55 2.66 1.06 18.41
N GLY A 56 3.14 2.26 18.71
CA GLY A 56 2.33 3.48 18.68
C GLY A 56 1.81 3.82 17.29
N ASP A 57 0.85 4.75 17.21
CA ASP A 57 0.31 5.15 15.91
C ASP A 57 1.37 5.83 15.02
N GLY A 58 1.67 5.23 13.87
CA GLY A 58 2.71 5.70 12.95
C GLY A 58 4.13 5.36 13.38
N GLU A 59 4.29 4.53 14.40
CA GLU A 59 5.57 3.94 14.77
C GLU A 59 5.86 2.73 13.87
N ALA A 60 7.15 2.52 13.60
CA ALA A 60 7.57 1.37 12.83
C ALA A 60 7.25 0.07 13.58
N CYS A 61 6.90 -0.99 12.85
CA CYS A 61 6.58 -2.28 13.45
C CYS A 61 6.88 -3.44 12.50
N ASN A 62 6.86 -4.67 13.01
CA ASN A 62 6.98 -5.88 12.20
C ASN A 62 6.10 -6.99 12.79
N SER A 63 5.13 -7.47 12.00
CA SER A 63 4.21 -8.55 12.42
C SER A 63 4.86 -9.90 12.67
N ARG A 64 6.12 -10.05 12.24
CA ARG A 64 6.95 -11.24 12.39
C ARG A 64 8.38 -10.84 12.76
N SER A 65 8.51 -9.96 13.75
CA SER A 65 9.80 -9.44 14.20
C SER A 65 10.70 -10.56 14.73
N ILE A 66 11.98 -10.51 14.36
CA ILE A 66 13.03 -11.31 14.99
C ILE A 66 13.44 -10.68 16.33
N TYR A 67 14.01 -11.48 17.23
CA TYR A 67 14.57 -11.07 18.52
C TYR A 67 15.80 -11.95 18.85
N PRO A 68 16.68 -11.54 19.78
CA PRO A 68 18.03 -12.11 19.90
C PRO A 68 18.07 -13.63 20.10
N ASN A 69 17.14 -14.16 20.90
CA ASN A 69 17.07 -15.58 21.24
C ASN A 69 16.28 -16.43 20.24
N LEU A 70 15.51 -15.81 19.33
CA LEU A 70 14.83 -16.55 18.27
C LEU A 70 15.89 -17.26 17.42
N ARG A 71 15.61 -18.50 17.01
CA ARG A 71 16.57 -19.31 16.26
C ARG A 71 16.12 -19.48 14.81
N LEU A 72 17.00 -19.11 13.88
CA LEU A 72 16.91 -19.52 12.48
C LEU A 72 17.13 -21.03 12.40
N LYS A 73 16.15 -21.74 11.86
CA LYS A 73 16.18 -23.19 11.64
C LYS A 73 16.49 -23.47 10.17
N ILE A 74 17.59 -24.14 9.87
CA ILE A 74 17.93 -24.57 8.51
C ILE A 74 17.99 -26.09 8.51
N THR A 75 17.20 -26.74 7.66
CA THR A 75 17.23 -28.19 7.46
C THR A 75 17.71 -28.50 6.05
N PHE A 76 18.73 -29.32 5.96
CA PHE A 76 19.34 -29.72 4.71
C PHE A 76 19.76 -31.18 4.77
N GLU A 77 19.83 -31.81 3.60
CA GLU A 77 20.27 -33.18 3.44
C GLU A 77 21.18 -33.29 2.22
N SER A 78 22.06 -34.30 2.23
CA SER A 78 22.86 -34.64 1.07
C SER A 78 22.40 -35.96 0.47
N SER A 79 22.26 -35.98 -0.85
CA SER A 79 21.87 -37.16 -1.62
C SER A 79 23.03 -38.14 -1.89
N THR A 80 24.27 -37.74 -1.64
CA THR A 80 25.46 -38.54 -2.01
C THR A 80 26.63 -38.45 -1.03
N VAL A 81 26.62 -37.54 -0.07
CA VAL A 81 27.78 -37.22 0.78
C VAL A 81 27.51 -37.62 2.23
N TYR A 82 28.52 -38.27 2.83
CA TYR A 82 28.62 -38.51 4.26
C TYR A 82 29.61 -37.50 4.83
N GLY A 83 29.29 -36.86 5.95
CA GLY A 83 30.18 -35.85 6.51
C GLY A 83 29.62 -35.16 7.74
N THR A 84 30.45 -34.29 8.32
CA THR A 84 30.05 -33.42 9.42
C THR A 84 29.32 -32.21 8.83
N PRO A 85 28.07 -31.94 9.26
CA PRO A 85 27.37 -30.73 8.83
C PRO A 85 28.12 -29.49 9.29
N LEU A 86 28.32 -28.54 8.39
CA LEU A 86 29.04 -27.30 8.67
C LEU A 86 28.30 -26.10 8.08
N ILE A 87 28.31 -24.99 8.81
CA ILE A 87 27.80 -23.70 8.34
C ILE A 87 28.88 -22.66 8.56
N THR A 88 29.17 -21.91 7.50
CA THR A 88 30.15 -20.83 7.53
C THR A 88 29.53 -19.55 7.00
N ILE A 89 30.00 -18.43 7.54
CA ILE A 89 29.69 -17.11 7.04
C ILE A 89 30.93 -16.64 6.29
N ASP A 90 30.76 -16.21 5.02
CA ASP A 90 31.81 -15.75 4.09
C ASP A 90 32.43 -16.80 3.15
N ASP A 91 32.75 -16.36 1.93
CA ASP A 91 33.42 -17.10 0.86
C ASP A 91 34.96 -17.02 0.97
N THR A 92 35.49 -16.01 1.69
CA THR A 92 36.95 -15.74 1.75
C THR A 92 37.63 -16.15 3.05
N ASN A 93 36.94 -16.13 4.19
CA ASN A 93 37.41 -16.68 5.46
C ASN A 93 36.24 -17.38 6.16
N PRO A 94 36.08 -18.71 6.01
CA PRO A 94 34.98 -19.42 6.64
C PRO A 94 35.15 -19.39 8.16
N THR A 95 34.39 -18.53 8.84
CA THR A 95 34.26 -18.63 10.29
C THR A 95 33.19 -19.67 10.59
N ARG A 96 33.61 -20.75 11.28
CA ARG A 96 32.67 -21.72 11.85
C ARG A 96 31.76 -21.00 12.83
N LEU A 97 30.46 -21.22 12.70
CA LEU A 97 29.50 -20.71 13.66
C LEU A 97 29.47 -21.65 14.87
N ASP A 98 30.19 -21.26 15.93
CA ASP A 98 30.39 -22.10 17.12
C ASP A 98 29.12 -22.28 17.98
N ASP A 99 28.18 -21.33 17.92
CA ASP A 99 26.90 -21.35 18.66
C ASP A 99 25.78 -22.09 17.92
N ILE A 100 26.14 -23.15 17.18
CA ILE A 100 25.18 -23.97 16.45
C ILE A 100 24.78 -25.20 17.28
N SER A 101 23.47 -25.37 17.49
CA SER A 101 22.91 -26.66 17.87
C SER A 101 22.42 -27.41 16.64
N MET A 102 22.80 -28.68 16.49
CA MET A 102 22.45 -29.50 15.33
C MET A 102 21.64 -30.70 15.79
N SER A 103 20.44 -30.96 15.28
CA SER A 103 19.69 -32.17 15.67
C SER A 103 19.53 -33.10 14.47
N PRO A 104 19.95 -34.38 14.56
CA PRO A 104 19.52 -35.39 13.61
C PRO A 104 18.00 -35.54 13.72
N THR A 105 17.28 -35.46 12.60
CA THR A 105 15.84 -35.69 12.59
C THR A 105 15.55 -37.19 12.72
N GLY A 106 15.69 -37.76 13.93
CA GLY A 106 15.45 -39.16 14.22
C GLY A 106 15.18 -39.42 15.71
N ASN A 107 14.24 -40.33 16.01
CA ASN A 107 13.79 -40.75 17.33
C ASN A 107 14.91 -41.44 18.16
N GLY A 108 15.93 -40.69 18.58
CA GLY A 108 16.89 -41.11 19.58
C GLY A 108 16.51 -40.50 20.93
N SER A 109 15.81 -41.25 21.78
CA SER A 109 15.67 -40.90 23.19
C SER A 109 17.01 -41.14 23.89
N GLY A 110 17.81 -40.09 24.01
CA GLY A 110 19.07 -40.11 24.76
C GLY A 110 19.39 -38.70 25.21
N SER A 111 19.76 -38.53 26.47
CA SER A 111 20.13 -37.27 27.13
C SER A 111 21.46 -36.66 26.65
N ASP A 112 21.87 -36.97 25.43
CA ASP A 112 23.12 -36.49 24.86
C ASP A 112 22.82 -35.32 23.94
N ALA A 113 23.25 -34.13 24.34
CA ALA A 113 23.32 -32.99 23.45
C ALA A 113 24.04 -33.43 22.16
N PRO A 114 23.51 -33.09 20.98
CA PRO A 114 24.15 -33.49 19.74
C PRO A 114 25.47 -32.73 19.58
N GLU A 115 26.58 -33.47 19.60
CA GLU A 115 27.91 -32.95 19.31
C GLU A 115 27.96 -32.41 17.88
N ASN A 116 28.52 -31.21 17.74
CA ASN A 116 28.89 -30.48 16.53
C ASN A 116 29.92 -31.19 15.62
N ASN A 117 30.13 -32.49 15.82
CA ASN A 117 31.13 -33.32 15.14
C ASN A 117 30.60 -34.73 14.81
N LYS A 118 29.28 -34.94 14.91
CA LYS A 118 28.66 -36.21 14.51
C LYS A 118 28.45 -36.24 13.00
N THR A 119 29.15 -37.16 12.36
CA THR A 119 29.00 -37.48 10.95
C THR A 119 27.63 -38.05 10.64
N THR A 120 27.05 -37.63 9.50
CA THR A 120 25.66 -37.93 9.14
C THR A 120 25.59 -38.79 7.88
N LYS A 121 24.60 -39.70 7.83
CA LYS A 121 24.40 -40.60 6.69
C LYS A 121 23.74 -39.87 5.53
N VAL A 122 24.02 -40.32 4.31
CA VAL A 122 23.34 -39.89 3.09
C VAL A 122 21.82 -40.00 3.24
N ASN A 123 21.07 -39.03 2.70
CA ASN A 123 19.62 -38.88 2.79
C ASN A 123 19.08 -38.79 4.23
N SER A 124 19.90 -38.34 5.19
CA SER A 124 19.46 -38.04 6.55
C SER A 124 19.41 -36.52 6.74
N PRO A 125 18.24 -35.92 7.00
CA PRO A 125 18.13 -34.48 7.18
C PRO A 125 18.77 -34.05 8.50
N VAL A 126 19.63 -33.04 8.40
CA VAL A 126 20.22 -32.35 9.54
C VAL A 126 19.52 -31.02 9.71
N THR A 127 19.08 -30.74 10.93
CA THR A 127 18.58 -29.41 11.30
C THR A 127 19.63 -28.67 12.11
N VAL A 128 19.94 -27.46 11.69
CA VAL A 128 20.78 -26.49 12.39
C VAL A 128 19.92 -25.37 12.94
N TYR A 129 20.20 -24.96 14.17
CA TYR A 129 19.61 -23.78 14.81
C TYR A 129 20.67 -22.73 15.10
N ILE A 130 20.46 -21.51 14.62
CA ILE A 130 21.36 -20.36 14.80
C ILE A 130 20.58 -19.23 15.49
N PRO A 131 21.01 -18.75 16.67
CA PRO A 131 20.40 -17.57 17.30
C PRO A 131 20.54 -16.33 16.40
N TRP A 132 19.48 -15.53 16.30
CA TRP A 132 19.54 -14.27 15.55
C TRP A 132 20.54 -13.27 16.16
N SER A 133 20.83 -13.34 17.46
CA SER A 133 21.91 -12.56 18.09
C SER A 133 23.27 -12.77 17.44
N THR A 134 23.61 -14.02 17.11
CA THR A 134 24.88 -14.40 16.47
C THR A 134 24.90 -13.85 15.04
N LEU A 135 23.81 -14.08 14.29
CA LEU A 135 23.67 -13.59 12.92
C LEU A 135 23.74 -12.05 12.84
N CYS A 136 23.15 -11.31 13.77
CA CYS A 136 23.24 -9.85 13.77
C CYS A 136 24.66 -9.35 14.03
N ASN A 137 25.43 -10.01 14.89
CA ASN A 137 26.83 -9.66 15.09
C ASN A 137 27.64 -9.89 13.80
N ASP A 138 27.44 -11.04 13.14
CA ASP A 138 28.28 -11.45 12.01
C ASP A 138 27.87 -10.84 10.66
N VAL A 139 26.58 -10.50 10.48
CA VAL A 139 26.02 -9.96 9.23
C VAL A 139 25.92 -8.43 9.27
N LEU A 140 25.43 -7.87 10.38
CA LEU A 140 25.24 -6.43 10.51
C LEU A 140 26.39 -5.74 11.25
N GLY A 141 27.26 -6.48 11.95
CA GLY A 141 28.28 -5.89 12.82
C GLY A 141 27.69 -5.20 14.06
N VAL A 142 26.43 -5.50 14.42
CA VAL A 142 25.71 -4.82 15.51
C VAL A 142 25.32 -5.80 16.61
N SER A 143 25.69 -5.45 17.85
CA SER A 143 25.41 -6.29 19.00
C SER A 143 23.90 -6.46 19.21
N SER A 144 23.42 -7.70 19.23
CA SER A 144 22.03 -8.09 19.58
C SER A 144 20.92 -7.47 18.71
N CYS A 145 21.22 -7.09 17.46
CA CYS A 145 20.25 -6.46 16.54
C CYS A 145 19.63 -5.17 17.13
N SER A 146 20.38 -4.41 17.93
CA SER A 146 19.83 -3.31 18.76
C SER A 146 19.85 -1.93 18.08
N SER A 147 20.58 -1.77 16.99
CA SER A 147 20.70 -0.50 16.26
C SER A 147 20.22 -0.67 14.82
N SER A 148 19.63 0.39 14.26
CA SER A 148 19.20 0.39 12.87
C SER A 148 20.36 0.12 11.92
N ALA A 149 20.26 -0.94 11.15
CA ALA A 149 21.24 -1.38 10.16
C ALA A 149 20.56 -2.35 9.20
N ALA A 150 20.97 -2.36 7.94
CA ALA A 150 20.49 -3.35 6.98
C ALA A 150 21.63 -3.79 6.06
N SER A 151 21.77 -5.10 5.88
CA SER A 151 22.86 -5.73 5.12
C SER A 151 22.44 -7.11 4.64
N THR A 152 23.07 -7.59 3.58
CA THR A 152 22.96 -8.98 3.15
C THR A 152 24.29 -9.69 3.27
N LYS A 153 24.26 -10.98 3.59
CA LYS A 153 25.47 -11.82 3.61
C LYS A 153 25.16 -13.23 3.13
N ARG A 154 26.10 -13.83 2.43
CA ARG A 154 25.98 -15.23 2.01
C ARG A 154 26.48 -16.16 3.11
N ILE A 155 25.66 -17.16 3.39
CA ILE A 155 25.95 -18.25 4.30
C ILE A 155 26.09 -19.51 3.46
N ARG A 156 27.17 -20.25 3.67
CA ARG A 156 27.34 -21.58 3.09
C ARG A 156 26.85 -22.63 4.06
N VAL A 157 26.10 -23.57 3.54
CA VAL A 157 25.60 -24.74 4.27
C VAL A 157 26.06 -25.97 3.52
N GLY A 158 26.73 -26.87 4.22
CA GLY A 158 27.33 -28.02 3.57
C GLY A 158 27.66 -29.17 4.49
N PHE A 159 28.28 -30.19 3.91
CA PHE A 159 28.91 -31.26 4.64
C PHE A 159 30.39 -31.21 4.33
N ASP A 160 31.18 -31.17 5.39
CA ASP A 160 32.60 -31.44 5.31
C ASP A 160 32.80 -32.96 5.32
N SER A 161 33.42 -33.47 4.26
CA SER A 161 33.63 -34.92 4.05
C SER A 161 35.10 -35.32 4.20
N SER A 162 35.99 -34.36 4.37
CA SER A 162 37.41 -34.62 4.57
C SER A 162 37.70 -34.95 6.04
N THR A 163 38.84 -35.62 6.26
CA THR A 163 39.32 -36.02 7.60
C THR A 163 40.43 -35.10 8.10
N ASP A 164 40.68 -34.01 7.38
CA ASP A 164 41.50 -32.91 7.84
C ASP A 164 40.77 -32.18 8.97
N SER A 165 41.56 -31.39 9.70
CA SER A 165 41.12 -30.67 10.88
C SER A 165 40.83 -29.20 10.58
N ASP A 166 40.70 -28.82 9.31
CA ASP A 166 40.23 -27.51 8.91
C ASP A 166 38.70 -27.50 8.87
N ASP A 167 38.11 -26.50 9.53
CA ASP A 167 36.67 -26.29 9.55
C ASP A 167 36.21 -25.62 8.23
N THR A 168 36.61 -26.18 7.07
CA THR A 168 36.36 -25.63 5.74
C THR A 168 35.38 -26.51 4.96
N ILE A 169 34.43 -25.89 4.24
CA ILE A 169 33.51 -26.63 3.38
C ILE A 169 34.13 -26.75 1.99
N ASP A 170 34.95 -27.79 1.79
CA ASP A 170 35.77 -27.90 0.58
C ASP A 170 35.14 -28.77 -0.53
N ASP A 171 34.19 -29.64 -0.16
CA ASP A 171 33.65 -30.61 -1.11
C ASP A 171 32.25 -30.26 -1.66
N TYR A 172 31.27 -30.02 -0.77
CA TYR A 172 29.87 -29.85 -1.16
C TYR A 172 29.17 -28.82 -0.28
N SER A 173 28.78 -27.69 -0.89
CA SER A 173 28.01 -26.64 -0.24
C SER A 173 26.89 -26.10 -1.14
N THR A 174 25.87 -25.53 -0.49
CA THR A 174 24.90 -24.64 -1.12
C THR A 174 24.91 -23.31 -0.40
N GLN A 175 24.51 -22.25 -1.10
CA GLN A 175 24.50 -20.89 -0.57
C GLN A 175 23.07 -20.44 -0.24
N ILE A 176 22.96 -19.73 0.87
CA ILE A 176 21.77 -18.98 1.29
C ILE A 176 22.18 -17.52 1.41
N GLU A 177 21.39 -16.62 0.83
CA GLU A 177 21.57 -15.18 1.03
C GLU A 177 20.68 -14.74 2.20
N LEU A 178 21.31 -14.26 3.27
CA LEU A 178 20.63 -13.78 4.46
C LEU A 178 20.62 -12.25 4.45
N GLY A 179 19.43 -11.66 4.28
CA GLY A 179 19.17 -10.25 4.48
C GLY A 179 18.73 -9.97 5.92
N LEU A 180 19.32 -8.97 6.54
CA LEU A 180 18.89 -8.48 7.84
C LEU A 180 18.56 -7.01 7.73
N SER A 181 17.44 -6.60 8.32
CA SER A 181 17.03 -5.19 8.38
C SER A 181 16.49 -4.86 9.76
N VAL A 182 17.19 -3.98 10.45
CA VAL A 182 16.78 -3.37 11.71
C VAL A 182 16.45 -1.91 11.45
N ILE A 183 15.24 -1.49 11.79
CA ILE A 183 14.82 -0.07 11.73
C ILE A 183 14.48 0.44 13.12
N ASN A 184 14.52 1.75 13.35
CA ASN A 184 14.15 2.32 14.64
C ASN A 184 12.61 2.42 14.76
N SER A 185 12.07 2.20 15.97
CA SER A 185 10.63 2.33 16.25
C SER A 185 10.09 3.75 16.06
N GLY A 186 10.96 4.75 16.23
CA GLY A 186 10.59 6.17 16.16
C GLY A 186 9.92 6.54 14.84
N ALA A 187 8.87 7.36 14.94
CA ALA A 187 8.15 7.90 13.79
C ALA A 187 9.14 8.55 12.81
N SER A 188 9.36 7.88 11.69
CA SER A 188 10.10 8.42 10.55
C SER A 188 9.07 8.74 9.49
N PRO A 189 8.38 9.90 9.55
CA PRO A 189 7.40 10.21 8.53
C PRO A 189 8.12 10.24 7.17
N ALA A 190 7.54 9.60 6.17
CA ALA A 190 7.92 9.84 4.80
C ALA A 190 7.72 11.33 4.54
N THR A 191 8.82 12.03 4.26
CA THR A 191 8.75 13.42 3.81
C THR A 191 7.88 13.44 2.57
N PHE A 192 6.88 14.32 2.53
CA PHE A 192 6.00 14.45 1.37
C PHE A 192 6.81 14.91 0.16
N CYS A 193 6.53 14.32 -1.00
CA CYS A 193 7.19 14.68 -2.24
C CYS A 193 6.20 15.32 -3.23
N GLU A 194 6.44 16.60 -3.54
CA GLU A 194 5.86 17.26 -4.70
C GLU A 194 6.77 17.10 -5.93
N SER A 195 6.20 17.33 -7.12
CA SER A 195 6.83 17.10 -8.43
C SER A 195 8.04 17.99 -8.77
N THR A 196 8.54 18.83 -7.86
CA THR A 196 9.46 19.94 -8.19
C THR A 196 10.69 20.12 -7.29
N VAL A 197 10.95 19.27 -6.30
CA VAL A 197 12.10 19.45 -5.38
C VAL A 197 12.93 18.18 -5.21
N SER A 198 14.27 18.33 -5.17
CA SER A 198 15.22 17.25 -4.88
C SER A 198 14.84 16.52 -3.57
N TYR A 199 14.52 15.23 -3.67
CA TYR A 199 14.08 14.40 -2.56
C TYR A 199 15.21 13.51 -2.06
N SER A 200 15.49 13.59 -0.77
CA SER A 200 16.48 12.74 -0.09
C SER A 200 15.84 11.67 0.80
N GLY A 201 14.51 11.50 0.74
CA GLY A 201 13.85 10.44 1.48
C GLY A 201 14.04 9.08 0.80
N LEU A 202 13.88 8.01 1.59
CA LEU A 202 14.19 6.64 1.16
C LEU A 202 12.96 5.86 0.70
N SER A 203 11.75 6.35 0.97
CA SER A 203 10.50 5.60 0.87
C SER A 203 9.50 6.19 -0.13
N ALA A 204 8.41 5.47 -0.39
CA ALA A 204 7.25 6.04 -1.06
C ALA A 204 6.67 7.21 -0.23
N CYS A 205 6.25 8.28 -0.90
CA CYS A 205 6.02 9.57 -0.25
C CYS A 205 4.70 10.25 -0.63
N ASN A 206 4.02 9.81 -1.69
CA ASN A 206 2.73 10.35 -2.11
C ASN A 206 1.94 9.31 -2.90
N PHE A 207 0.62 9.44 -2.97
CA PHE A 207 -0.30 8.67 -3.82
C PHE A 207 -1.63 9.42 -3.99
N ILE A 208 -2.44 9.01 -4.96
CA ILE A 208 -3.79 9.56 -5.18
C ILE A 208 -4.81 8.44 -5.02
N ALA A 209 -5.87 8.72 -4.24
CA ALA A 209 -7.00 7.82 -4.05
C ALA A 209 -8.16 8.25 -4.97
N TYR A 210 -8.44 7.47 -6.02
CA TYR A 210 -9.56 7.72 -6.94
C TYR A 210 -10.79 6.90 -6.54
N PRO A 211 -11.96 7.51 -6.34
CA PRO A 211 -13.17 6.78 -5.95
C PRO A 211 -13.76 5.98 -7.12
N GLY A 212 -14.30 4.80 -6.81
CA GLY A 212 -15.08 3.95 -7.70
C GLY A 212 -16.36 3.44 -7.02
N ASP A 213 -17.08 2.53 -7.69
CA ASP A 213 -18.28 1.90 -7.12
C ASP A 213 -17.93 0.85 -6.08
N GLY A 214 -18.16 1.17 -4.81
CA GLY A 214 -17.85 0.29 -3.68
C GLY A 214 -16.35 0.04 -3.49
N LYS A 215 -15.51 0.90 -4.07
CA LYS A 215 -14.05 0.74 -4.10
C LYS A 215 -13.30 2.05 -4.31
N VAL A 216 -11.99 2.01 -4.07
CA VAL A 216 -11.03 3.09 -4.33
C VAL A 216 -9.83 2.53 -5.08
N PHE A 217 -9.32 3.28 -6.05
CA PHE A 217 -8.08 2.99 -6.76
C PHE A 217 -6.94 3.84 -6.19
N ILE A 218 -5.79 3.22 -5.96
CA ILE A 218 -4.56 3.84 -5.50
C ILE A 218 -3.68 4.05 -6.73
N GLU A 219 -3.53 5.29 -7.16
CA GLU A 219 -2.76 5.63 -8.35
C GLU A 219 -1.69 6.65 -8.01
N ASP A 220 -0.83 6.95 -8.99
CA ASP A 220 0.17 8.01 -8.87
C ASP A 220 1.08 7.89 -7.64
N VAL A 221 1.38 6.66 -7.19
CA VAL A 221 2.29 6.44 -6.07
C VAL A 221 3.66 6.99 -6.44
N LYS A 222 4.12 8.02 -5.73
CA LYS A 222 5.41 8.68 -5.97
C LYS A 222 6.44 8.16 -4.98
N ALA A 223 7.64 7.94 -5.50
CA ALA A 223 8.81 7.51 -4.75
C ALA A 223 10.09 8.08 -5.40
N PRO A 224 11.22 8.13 -4.67
CA PRO A 224 12.52 8.43 -5.27
C PRO A 224 12.88 7.38 -6.34
N SER A 225 13.72 7.74 -7.30
CA SER A 225 14.21 6.84 -8.34
C SER A 225 15.01 5.66 -7.79
N SER A 226 15.54 5.76 -6.57
CA SER A 226 16.21 4.64 -5.91
C SER A 226 15.22 3.54 -5.55
N PHE A 227 14.00 3.87 -5.15
CA PHE A 227 12.98 2.92 -4.69
C PHE A 227 12.63 1.87 -5.79
N PRO A 228 12.36 0.60 -5.46
CA PRO A 228 12.41 -0.01 -4.14
C PRO A 228 13.82 -0.16 -3.57
N GLY A 229 14.84 0.00 -4.41
CA GLY A 229 16.24 -0.01 -4.01
C GLY A 229 16.58 1.07 -2.97
N ILE A 230 17.48 0.71 -2.07
CA ILE A 230 18.00 1.64 -1.06
C ILE A 230 19.52 1.71 -1.23
N THR A 231 20.06 2.85 -1.65
CA THR A 231 21.51 2.97 -1.92
C THR A 231 22.40 2.78 -0.70
N SER A 232 21.81 2.75 0.50
CA SER A 232 22.49 2.59 1.79
C SER A 232 22.21 1.24 2.47
N SER A 233 21.43 0.34 1.86
CA SER A 233 21.19 -1.00 2.40
C SER A 233 20.98 -2.02 1.31
N ASP A 234 21.45 -3.24 1.53
CA ASP A 234 21.23 -4.37 0.60
C ASP A 234 19.84 -5.01 0.73
N VAL A 235 18.97 -4.45 1.59
CA VAL A 235 17.58 -4.89 1.77
C VAL A 235 16.67 -3.82 1.17
N ASP A 236 15.91 -4.21 0.15
CA ASP A 236 15.06 -3.30 -0.62
C ASP A 236 13.65 -3.19 -0.02
N PHE A 237 12.88 -2.21 -0.51
CA PHE A 237 11.44 -2.16 -0.28
C PHE A 237 10.69 -3.19 -1.15
N SER A 238 9.74 -3.92 -0.58
CA SER A 238 8.99 -4.95 -1.31
C SER A 238 7.58 -4.48 -1.70
N SER A 239 6.99 -3.61 -0.90
CA SER A 239 5.58 -3.21 -1.04
C SER A 239 5.27 -1.91 -0.29
N ILE A 240 4.10 -1.35 -0.56
CA ILE A 240 3.49 -0.31 0.27
C ILE A 240 2.27 -0.88 0.97
N ARG A 241 1.97 -0.37 2.17
CA ARG A 241 0.73 -0.66 2.90
C ARG A 241 -0.14 0.58 2.93
N ILE A 242 -1.40 0.44 2.55
CA ILE A 242 -2.40 1.51 2.67
C ILE A 242 -3.36 1.15 3.81
N TYR A 243 -3.34 1.96 4.86
CA TYR A 243 -4.32 1.97 5.94
C TYR A 243 -5.51 2.83 5.56
N TYR A 244 -6.72 2.44 5.94
CA TYR A 244 -7.93 3.17 5.63
C TYR A 244 -8.99 3.05 6.74
N ALA A 245 -9.72 4.16 6.94
CA ALA A 245 -10.79 4.27 7.93
C ALA A 245 -11.88 5.23 7.42
N GLU A 246 -13.13 4.98 7.83
CA GLU A 246 -14.26 5.84 7.47
C GLU A 246 -14.25 7.11 8.34
N ARG A 247 -14.27 8.29 7.70
CA ARG A 247 -14.43 9.63 8.31
C ARG A 247 -13.38 10.04 9.35
N THR A 248 -12.27 9.32 9.46
CA THR A 248 -11.19 9.63 10.41
C THR A 248 -9.85 9.21 9.84
N LEU A 249 -8.78 9.90 10.26
CA LEU A 249 -7.41 9.45 10.00
C LEU A 249 -7.24 7.99 10.47
N PRO A 250 -6.69 7.11 9.61
CA PRO A 250 -6.46 5.72 9.97
C PRO A 250 -5.42 5.61 11.09
N ASN A 251 -5.85 5.15 12.26
CA ASN A 251 -4.95 4.74 13.33
C ASN A 251 -4.31 3.39 12.93
N THR A 252 -3.00 3.35 12.83
CA THR A 252 -2.24 2.21 12.27
C THR A 252 -2.35 0.90 13.06
N GLN A 253 -2.84 0.94 14.31
CA GLN A 253 -3.08 -0.25 15.14
C GLN A 253 -4.47 -0.85 14.91
N THR A 254 -5.45 -0.04 14.50
CA THR A 254 -6.87 -0.45 14.48
C THR A 254 -7.53 -0.33 13.10
N ALA A 255 -6.95 0.44 12.20
CA ALA A 255 -7.47 0.65 10.87
C ALA A 255 -7.32 -0.61 10.00
N SER A 256 -8.25 -0.77 9.05
CA SER A 256 -8.09 -1.76 8.00
C SER A 256 -6.91 -1.38 7.12
N SER A 257 -6.19 -2.37 6.58
CA SER A 257 -5.05 -2.12 5.70
C SER A 257 -4.99 -3.13 4.55
N LYS A 258 -4.31 -2.73 3.46
CA LYS A 258 -4.02 -3.60 2.31
C LYS A 258 -2.62 -3.32 1.77
N ASP A 259 -1.89 -4.39 1.44
CA ASP A 259 -0.54 -4.32 0.88
C ASP A 259 -0.57 -4.37 -0.64
N PHE A 260 0.27 -3.55 -1.27
CA PHE A 260 0.44 -3.49 -2.71
C PHE A 260 1.90 -3.70 -3.07
N LYS A 261 2.18 -4.75 -3.85
CA LYS A 261 3.51 -4.96 -4.40
C LYS A 261 3.81 -3.90 -5.44
N VAL A 262 5.00 -3.35 -5.32
CA VAL A 262 5.52 -2.27 -6.16
C VAL A 262 6.46 -2.83 -7.22
N SER A 263 6.45 -2.22 -8.39
CA SER A 263 7.48 -2.42 -9.42
C SER A 263 8.15 -1.07 -9.71
N SER A 264 9.48 -1.04 -9.75
CA SER A 264 10.22 0.16 -10.17
C SER A 264 10.03 0.44 -11.65
N ASN A 265 10.07 1.72 -11.98
CA ASN A 265 10.22 2.22 -13.33
C ASN A 265 11.52 3.03 -13.37
N SER A 266 12.43 2.72 -14.30
CA SER A 266 13.69 3.45 -14.41
C SER A 266 13.43 4.93 -14.75
N SER A 267 13.63 5.83 -13.78
CA SER A 267 13.58 7.27 -13.99
C SER A 267 14.73 7.97 -13.27
N THR A 268 15.02 9.20 -13.69
CA THR A 268 15.92 10.10 -12.96
C THR A 268 15.08 11.03 -12.09
N GLY A 269 15.34 11.07 -10.77
CA GLY A 269 14.60 11.92 -9.84
C GLY A 269 13.43 11.21 -9.18
N PHE A 270 12.19 11.58 -9.50
CA PHE A 270 10.99 10.89 -9.00
C PHE A 270 10.50 9.85 -9.99
N GLN A 271 9.92 8.77 -9.48
CA GLN A 271 9.17 7.82 -10.30
C GLN A 271 7.73 7.71 -9.82
N THR A 272 6.84 7.41 -10.75
CA THR A 272 5.53 6.86 -10.45
C THR A 272 5.66 5.34 -10.44
N LEU A 273 5.33 4.71 -9.31
CA LEU A 273 5.40 3.27 -9.16
C LEU A 273 4.22 2.58 -9.83
N GLY A 274 4.50 1.46 -10.49
CA GLY A 274 3.46 0.52 -10.90
C GLY A 274 3.06 -0.33 -9.70
N LEU A 275 1.75 -0.58 -9.54
CA LEU A 275 1.23 -1.53 -8.56
C LEU A 275 0.65 -2.75 -9.29
N SER A 276 0.93 -3.94 -8.78
CA SER A 276 0.41 -5.21 -9.34
C SER A 276 -1.12 -5.36 -9.20
N ASP A 277 -1.66 -4.81 -8.13
CA ASP A 277 -3.07 -4.53 -7.87
C ASP A 277 -3.10 -3.12 -7.30
N ASN A 278 -4.12 -2.33 -7.61
CA ASN A 278 -4.24 -0.96 -7.15
C ASN A 278 -5.59 -0.66 -6.51
N THR A 279 -6.42 -1.66 -6.23
CA THR A 279 -7.81 -1.45 -5.82
C THR A 279 -8.07 -1.85 -4.35
N ILE A 280 -8.80 -1.04 -3.60
CA ILE A 280 -9.39 -1.38 -2.29
C ILE A 280 -10.89 -1.52 -2.47
N GLU A 281 -11.43 -2.72 -2.30
CA GLU A 281 -12.86 -3.03 -2.51
C GLU A 281 -13.61 -3.23 -1.19
N GLY A 282 -14.94 -3.33 -1.25
CA GLY A 282 -15.79 -3.56 -0.07
C GLY A 282 -16.08 -2.28 0.73
N LEU A 283 -15.91 -1.11 0.10
CA LEU A 283 -16.14 0.18 0.73
C LEU A 283 -17.59 0.65 0.56
N ASN A 284 -18.10 1.41 1.52
CA ASN A 284 -19.46 1.91 1.48
C ASN A 284 -19.58 3.15 0.58
N ASN A 285 -20.39 3.05 -0.48
CA ASN A 285 -20.70 4.18 -1.33
C ASN A 285 -21.36 5.33 -0.54
N GLY A 286 -20.93 6.57 -0.81
CA GLY A 286 -21.40 7.78 -0.14
C GLY A 286 -20.73 8.06 1.20
N SER A 287 -19.79 7.20 1.63
CA SER A 287 -18.99 7.41 2.84
C SER A 287 -17.61 7.92 2.47
N GLU A 288 -17.09 8.85 3.27
CA GLU A 288 -15.75 9.39 3.10
C GLU A 288 -14.73 8.47 3.79
N TYR A 289 -13.71 8.04 3.05
CA TYR A 289 -12.60 7.26 3.58
C TYR A 289 -11.31 8.07 3.52
N TRP A 290 -10.54 7.99 4.60
CA TRP A 290 -9.22 8.57 4.70
C TRP A 290 -8.18 7.47 4.59
N PHE A 291 -7.06 7.76 3.94
CA PHE A 291 -6.03 6.78 3.65
C PHE A 291 -4.67 7.26 4.19
N ARG A 292 -3.84 6.32 4.65
CA ARG A 292 -2.47 6.56 5.12
C ARG A 292 -1.55 5.49 4.57
N MET A 293 -0.38 5.85 4.07
CA MET A 293 0.55 4.90 3.46
C MET A 293 1.75 4.63 4.38
N ALA A 294 2.30 3.42 4.32
CA ALA A 294 3.58 3.02 4.86
C ALA A 294 4.37 2.24 3.79
N SER A 295 5.69 2.18 3.93
CA SER A 295 6.54 1.31 3.10
C SER A 295 6.91 0.05 3.87
N ILE A 296 7.04 -1.07 3.15
CA ILE A 296 7.40 -2.37 3.71
C ILE A 296 8.69 -2.86 3.04
N ASP A 297 9.71 -3.18 3.83
CA ASP A 297 10.95 -3.78 3.32
C ASP A 297 10.80 -5.29 3.02
N GLU A 298 11.81 -5.88 2.38
CA GLU A 298 11.86 -7.33 2.13
C GLU A 298 11.95 -8.16 3.42
N ALA A 299 12.31 -7.54 4.55
CA ALA A 299 12.31 -8.15 5.87
C ALA A 299 10.98 -8.02 6.62
N GLY A 300 9.97 -7.39 6.01
CA GLY A 300 8.63 -7.23 6.56
C GLY A 300 8.50 -6.11 7.59
N ASN A 301 9.51 -5.26 7.73
CA ASN A 301 9.40 -4.07 8.56
C ASN A 301 8.47 -3.08 7.88
N VAL A 302 7.44 -2.64 8.60
CA VAL A 302 6.50 -1.60 8.20
C VAL A 302 6.97 -0.30 8.84
N GLY A 303 7.23 0.71 8.01
CA GLY A 303 7.71 2.00 8.49
C GLY A 303 7.52 3.08 7.45
N TYR A 304 8.17 4.23 7.65
CA TYR A 304 8.14 5.34 6.70
C TYR A 304 6.71 5.78 6.35
N PHE A 305 5.90 6.01 7.38
CA PHE A 305 4.50 6.37 7.21
C PHE A 305 4.39 7.76 6.60
N THR A 306 3.45 7.98 5.68
CA THR A 306 3.12 9.35 5.25
C THR A 306 2.81 10.20 6.47
N SER A 307 3.44 11.38 6.53
CA SER A 307 3.38 12.28 7.68
C SER A 307 1.94 12.54 8.13
N ILE A 308 1.74 12.47 9.44
CA ILE A 308 0.67 13.17 10.16
C ILE A 308 1.45 14.19 10.97
N SER A 309 1.56 15.45 10.55
CA SER A 309 2.41 16.40 11.28
C SER A 309 1.84 16.66 12.70
N ASN A 310 2.63 16.39 13.74
CA ASN A 310 2.23 16.55 15.15
C ASN A 310 2.13 18.04 15.57
N THR A 311 2.65 18.94 14.75
CA THR A 311 2.45 20.40 14.84
C THR A 311 1.06 20.87 14.36
N VAL A 312 0.18 19.93 14.02
CA VAL A 312 -1.17 20.15 13.47
C VAL A 312 -2.26 19.97 14.54
N ALA A 313 -1.91 19.65 15.79
CA ALA A 313 -2.85 19.78 16.91
C ALA A 313 -3.11 21.25 17.30
N SER A 314 -2.19 22.16 16.98
CA SER A 314 -2.31 23.62 17.21
C SER A 314 -2.50 24.45 15.94
N LEU A 315 -2.47 23.82 14.76
CA LEU A 315 -2.78 24.44 13.49
C LEU A 315 -3.87 23.62 12.83
N ASN A 316 -5.08 24.16 12.72
CA ASN A 316 -6.18 23.65 11.90
C ASN A 316 -5.83 23.67 10.39
N THR A 317 -4.61 23.30 10.02
CA THR A 317 -3.99 23.59 8.74
C THR A 317 -3.03 22.43 8.49
N GLU A 318 -3.51 21.32 7.92
CA GLU A 318 -2.98 20.90 6.62
C GLU A 318 -3.96 20.04 5.79
N CYS A 319 -5.20 19.86 6.27
CA CYS A 319 -6.32 19.35 5.45
C CYS A 319 -7.36 20.41 5.06
N PHE A 320 -7.23 21.63 5.61
CA PHE A 320 -8.18 22.70 5.40
C PHE A 320 -7.48 24.07 5.49
N ASP A 321 -6.70 24.44 4.48
CA ASP A 321 -6.34 25.86 4.31
C ASP A 321 -7.36 26.54 3.39
N THR A 322 -8.34 27.22 3.99
CA THR A 322 -9.33 28.04 3.25
C THR A 322 -8.74 29.32 2.67
N THR A 323 -7.46 29.61 2.86
CA THR A 323 -6.84 30.87 2.45
C THR A 323 -6.04 30.77 1.16
N SER A 324 -5.72 29.57 0.68
CA SER A 324 -5.06 29.39 -0.62
C SER A 324 -6.08 29.04 -1.71
N THR A 325 -6.18 29.87 -2.73
CA THR A 325 -7.07 29.64 -3.89
C THR A 325 -6.52 28.64 -4.90
N ASP A 326 -5.29 28.15 -4.69
CA ASP A 326 -4.55 27.34 -5.67
C ASP A 326 -4.00 26.00 -5.14
N ALA A 327 -4.07 25.69 -3.83
CA ALA A 327 -3.64 24.38 -3.28
C ALA A 327 -4.84 23.46 -2.99
N TRP A 328 -5.37 22.85 -4.04
CA TRP A 328 -6.42 21.84 -3.93
C TRP A 328 -5.89 20.55 -3.29
N GLN A 329 -6.44 20.15 -2.13
CA GLN A 329 -6.83 18.77 -1.73
C GLN A 329 -5.81 17.60 -1.85
N GLN A 330 -4.53 17.84 -2.10
CA GLN A 330 -3.56 16.78 -2.42
C GLN A 330 -2.93 16.05 -1.21
N ASN A 331 -3.18 16.52 0.02
CA ASN A 331 -2.40 16.08 1.19
C ASN A 331 -3.12 15.10 2.14
N CYS A 332 -4.41 14.83 1.93
CA CYS A 332 -5.19 14.07 2.93
C CYS A 332 -5.58 12.67 2.46
N HIS A 333 -5.18 12.30 1.23
CA HIS A 333 -5.51 11.03 0.59
C HIS A 333 -6.93 10.58 0.94
N ILE A 334 -7.94 11.35 0.53
CA ILE A 334 -9.34 11.09 0.85
C ILE A 334 -10.06 10.64 -0.42
N ALA A 335 -10.92 9.63 -0.32
CA ALA A 335 -11.82 9.26 -1.39
C ALA A 335 -13.20 8.90 -0.84
N SER A 336 -14.23 9.28 -1.59
CA SER A 336 -15.62 8.91 -1.30
C SER A 336 -16.14 8.04 -2.44
N PRO A 337 -16.10 6.70 -2.30
CA PRO A 337 -16.70 5.79 -3.27
C PRO A 337 -18.12 6.22 -3.57
N SER A 338 -18.49 6.13 -4.84
CA SER A 338 -19.84 6.45 -5.25
C SER A 338 -20.28 5.43 -6.27
N LYS A 339 -21.57 5.10 -6.25
CA LYS A 339 -22.12 4.21 -7.26
C LYS A 339 -21.78 4.79 -8.63
N VAL A 340 -21.22 3.97 -9.50
CA VAL A 340 -21.03 4.36 -10.89
C VAL A 340 -22.41 4.28 -11.53
N VAL A 341 -23.14 5.38 -11.37
CA VAL A 341 -24.25 5.77 -12.23
C VAL A 341 -23.54 6.02 -13.57
N GLY A 342 -23.69 5.11 -14.53
CA GLY A 342 -22.76 4.91 -15.64
C GLY A 342 -22.37 6.22 -16.33
N LEU A 343 -21.16 6.35 -16.86
CA LEU A 343 -20.74 7.60 -17.52
C LEU A 343 -21.54 7.90 -18.82
N LEU A 344 -22.29 6.92 -19.32
CA LEU A 344 -23.35 7.14 -20.32
C LEU A 344 -24.60 7.81 -19.72
N GLU A 345 -24.80 7.70 -18.42
CA GLU A 345 -26.00 8.06 -17.67
C GLU A 345 -26.18 9.57 -17.49
N GLU A 346 -25.12 10.40 -17.42
CA GLU A 346 -25.29 11.87 -17.59
C GLU A 346 -25.94 12.20 -18.95
N GLU A 347 -25.65 11.36 -19.95
CA GLU A 347 -26.26 11.37 -21.26
C GLU A 347 -27.63 10.66 -21.32
N PHE A 348 -28.13 9.99 -20.27
CA PHE A 348 -29.44 9.31 -20.19
C PHE A 348 -30.35 9.74 -19.02
N ASP A 349 -29.89 10.72 -18.25
CA ASP A 349 -30.31 11.19 -16.92
C ASP A 349 -31.70 11.86 -16.79
N CYS A 350 -32.58 11.62 -17.76
CA CYS A 350 -33.96 12.06 -17.76
C CYS A 350 -34.85 10.87 -18.13
N PHE A 351 -35.02 9.92 -17.20
CA PHE A 351 -35.66 8.62 -17.45
C PHE A 351 -37.06 8.73 -18.07
N ILE A 352 -37.94 9.57 -17.49
CA ILE A 352 -39.33 9.74 -18.01
C ILE A 352 -39.32 10.37 -19.40
N THR A 353 -38.51 11.42 -19.60
CA THR A 353 -38.42 12.14 -20.89
C THR A 353 -37.82 11.24 -21.97
N THR A 354 -36.79 10.45 -21.64
CA THR A 354 -36.15 9.50 -22.56
C THR A 354 -37.10 8.34 -22.89
N ALA A 355 -37.84 7.81 -21.90
CA ALA A 355 -38.85 6.77 -22.14
C ALA A 355 -40.01 7.26 -23.04
N THR A 356 -40.32 8.56 -23.00
CA THR A 356 -41.42 9.19 -23.75
C THR A 356 -41.03 9.59 -25.18
N TYR A 357 -39.81 10.13 -25.36
CA TYR A 357 -39.31 10.68 -26.63
C TYR A 357 -38.32 9.76 -27.35
N GLY A 358 -37.93 8.63 -26.74
CA GLY A 358 -37.24 7.50 -27.37
C GLY A 358 -35.72 7.63 -27.48
N THR A 359 -35.17 8.84 -27.50
CA THR A 359 -33.71 9.05 -27.52
C THR A 359 -33.31 10.20 -26.59
N PRO A 360 -32.20 10.06 -25.84
CA PRO A 360 -31.68 11.13 -24.98
C PRO A 360 -31.25 12.38 -25.75
N PHE A 361 -30.97 12.24 -27.05
CA PHE A 361 -30.41 13.32 -27.86
C PHE A 361 -31.46 14.30 -28.41
N ARG A 362 -32.75 14.10 -28.11
CA ARG A 362 -33.81 15.03 -28.54
C ARG A 362 -33.61 16.42 -27.91
N PRO A 363 -33.89 17.51 -28.65
CA PRO A 363 -33.79 18.88 -28.14
C PRO A 363 -34.52 19.11 -26.81
N LYS A 364 -35.70 18.50 -26.64
CA LYS A 364 -36.49 18.60 -25.41
C LYS A 364 -35.80 18.00 -24.18
N VAL A 365 -35.12 16.86 -24.35
CA VAL A 365 -34.34 16.22 -23.28
C VAL A 365 -33.16 17.11 -22.90
N LYS A 366 -32.47 17.69 -23.90
CA LYS A 366 -31.37 18.64 -23.67
C LYS A 366 -31.82 19.89 -22.89
N THR A 367 -33.01 20.43 -23.15
CA THR A 367 -33.55 21.58 -22.40
C THR A 367 -33.76 21.24 -20.92
N PHE A 368 -34.38 20.10 -20.60
CA PHE A 368 -34.57 19.68 -19.21
C PHE A 368 -33.25 19.44 -18.48
N ARG A 369 -32.25 18.86 -19.15
CA ARG A 369 -30.90 18.69 -18.59
C ARG A 369 -30.24 20.03 -18.25
N LYS A 370 -30.32 21.00 -19.16
CA LYS A 370 -29.81 22.36 -18.91
C LYS A 370 -30.52 23.00 -17.72
N PHE A 371 -31.84 22.85 -17.61
CA PHE A 371 -32.63 23.37 -16.49
C PHE A 371 -32.20 22.73 -15.16
N ARG A 372 -32.06 21.40 -15.13
CA ARG A 372 -31.55 20.66 -13.98
C ARG A 372 -30.17 21.17 -13.56
N ASN A 373 -29.23 21.22 -14.50
CA ASN A 373 -27.83 21.55 -14.20
C ASN A 373 -27.63 23.02 -13.81
N ARG A 374 -28.36 23.96 -14.44
CA ARG A 374 -28.13 25.40 -14.24
C ARG A 374 -28.99 26.01 -13.14
N ILE A 375 -30.19 25.46 -12.90
CA ILE A 375 -31.16 26.05 -11.96
C ILE A 375 -31.35 25.12 -10.75
N LEU A 376 -31.73 23.87 -10.97
CA LEU A 376 -32.07 22.97 -9.85
C LEU A 376 -30.85 22.53 -9.01
N LYS A 377 -29.72 22.21 -9.63
CA LYS A 377 -28.50 21.82 -8.89
C LYS A 377 -27.98 22.94 -7.97
N ARG A 378 -28.30 24.21 -8.24
CA ARG A 378 -27.81 25.37 -7.47
C ARG A 378 -28.63 25.70 -6.22
N SER A 379 -29.84 25.15 -6.06
CA SER A 379 -30.68 25.40 -4.88
C SER A 379 -30.82 24.14 -4.01
N SER A 380 -30.93 24.31 -2.69
CA SER A 380 -31.14 23.20 -1.75
C SER A 380 -32.44 22.44 -2.05
N LEU A 381 -33.53 23.16 -2.30
CA LEU A 381 -34.81 22.59 -2.73
C LEU A 381 -34.71 21.87 -4.08
N GLY A 382 -33.93 22.42 -5.02
CA GLY A 382 -33.72 21.81 -6.33
C GLY A 382 -32.94 20.51 -6.25
N ARG A 383 -31.95 20.40 -5.37
CA ARG A 383 -31.23 19.14 -5.09
C ARG A 383 -32.15 18.05 -4.52
N LEU A 384 -33.06 18.42 -3.61
CA LEU A 384 -34.06 17.48 -3.06
C LEU A 384 -35.03 16.98 -4.15
N LEU A 385 -35.49 17.87 -5.04
CA LEU A 385 -36.33 17.49 -6.18
C LEU A 385 -35.61 16.54 -7.14
N ILE A 386 -34.33 16.80 -7.41
CA ILE A 386 -33.49 15.92 -8.24
C ILE A 386 -33.38 14.54 -7.59
N GLN A 387 -33.08 14.46 -6.30
CA GLN A 387 -32.95 13.19 -5.58
C GLN A 387 -34.26 12.39 -5.61
N THR A 388 -35.39 13.06 -5.36
CA THR A 388 -36.73 12.43 -5.40
C THR A 388 -37.07 11.93 -6.81
N TYR A 389 -36.68 12.68 -7.85
CA TYR A 389 -36.83 12.24 -9.22
C TYR A 389 -36.03 10.96 -9.50
N TYR A 390 -34.78 10.87 -9.05
CA TYR A 390 -33.93 9.70 -9.27
C TYR A 390 -34.40 8.45 -8.54
N THR A 391 -35.03 8.59 -7.38
CA THR A 391 -35.55 7.45 -6.63
C THR A 391 -36.86 6.92 -7.23
N VAL A 392 -37.75 7.80 -7.70
CA VAL A 392 -39.10 7.41 -8.13
C VAL A 392 -39.22 7.18 -9.65
N SER A 393 -38.43 7.86 -10.47
CA SER A 393 -38.59 7.83 -11.92
C SER A 393 -38.16 6.55 -12.64
N PRO A 394 -37.16 5.75 -12.20
CA PRO A 394 -36.77 4.52 -12.90
C PRO A 394 -37.89 3.48 -13.06
N PRO A 395 -38.67 3.11 -12.03
CA PRO A 395 -39.78 2.16 -12.19
C PRO A 395 -40.89 2.72 -13.10
N ILE A 396 -41.19 4.02 -13.00
CA ILE A 396 -42.18 4.70 -13.86
C ILE A 396 -41.73 4.69 -15.33
N ALA A 397 -40.46 4.99 -15.59
CA ALA A 397 -39.91 4.98 -16.95
C ALA A 397 -39.93 3.58 -17.58
N LYS A 398 -39.67 2.53 -16.78
CA LYS A 398 -39.81 1.13 -17.22
C LYS A 398 -41.25 0.83 -17.63
N TRP A 399 -42.24 1.30 -16.87
CA TRP A 399 -43.65 1.15 -17.21
C TRP A 399 -44.05 1.89 -18.51
N ILE A 400 -43.57 3.13 -18.70
CA ILE A 400 -43.83 3.94 -19.91
C ILE A 400 -43.27 3.28 -21.17
N ARG A 401 -42.08 2.65 -21.09
CA ARG A 401 -41.47 1.97 -22.24
C ARG A 401 -42.35 0.84 -22.78
N ASN A 402 -43.02 0.12 -21.88
CA ASN A 402 -43.82 -1.06 -22.18
C ASN A 402 -45.27 -0.72 -22.63
N HIS A 403 -45.72 0.53 -22.51
CA HIS A 403 -47.09 0.94 -22.83
C HIS A 403 -47.12 2.08 -23.88
N PRO A 404 -47.33 1.78 -25.17
CA PRO A 404 -47.31 2.80 -26.23
C PRO A 404 -48.30 3.95 -26.03
N LYS A 405 -49.49 3.68 -25.48
CA LYS A 405 -50.54 4.68 -25.22
C LYS A 405 -50.15 5.68 -24.13
N SER A 406 -49.34 5.28 -23.14
CA SER A 406 -48.92 6.20 -22.07
C SER A 406 -47.91 7.23 -22.56
N LYS A 407 -47.09 6.92 -23.58
CA LYS A 407 -46.17 7.89 -24.19
C LYS A 407 -46.89 9.13 -24.72
N ALA A 408 -48.11 8.99 -25.26
CA ALA A 408 -48.89 10.13 -25.74
C ALA A 408 -49.31 11.06 -24.58
N VAL A 409 -49.77 10.49 -23.47
CA VAL A 409 -50.14 11.22 -22.25
C VAL A 409 -48.94 11.98 -21.70
N PHE A 410 -47.79 11.31 -21.55
CA PHE A 410 -46.58 11.95 -21.05
C PHE A 410 -46.03 13.02 -22.00
N ARG A 411 -46.26 12.94 -23.32
CA ARG A 411 -45.91 14.04 -24.25
C ARG A 411 -46.73 15.30 -23.99
N VAL A 412 -48.02 15.15 -23.70
CA VAL A 412 -48.91 16.28 -23.37
C VAL A 412 -48.50 16.89 -22.03
N VAL A 413 -48.24 16.07 -21.00
CA VAL A 413 -47.83 16.54 -19.67
C VAL A 413 -46.45 17.20 -19.69
N LEU A 414 -45.48 16.65 -20.42
CA LEU A 414 -44.11 17.18 -20.48
C LEU A 414 -43.99 18.45 -21.33
N TRP A 415 -44.98 18.76 -22.18
CA TRP A 415 -44.92 19.92 -23.07
C TRP A 415 -44.91 21.26 -22.31
N PRO A 416 -45.84 21.57 -21.38
CA PRO A 416 -45.81 22.81 -20.61
C PRO A 416 -44.58 22.88 -19.70
N LEU A 417 -44.14 21.76 -19.12
CA LEU A 417 -42.94 21.69 -18.30
C LEU A 417 -41.67 22.02 -19.10
N TRP A 418 -41.61 21.57 -20.36
CA TRP A 418 -40.49 21.87 -21.25
C TRP A 418 -40.46 23.37 -21.60
N ALA A 419 -41.63 23.96 -21.87
CA ALA A 419 -41.74 25.39 -22.15
C ALA A 419 -41.32 26.24 -20.93
N ALA A 420 -41.78 25.89 -19.73
CA ALA A 420 -41.40 26.56 -18.49
C ALA A 420 -39.89 26.45 -18.21
N ALA A 421 -39.30 25.26 -18.40
CA ALA A 421 -37.85 25.04 -18.26
C ALA A 421 -37.04 25.87 -19.26
N GLY A 422 -37.50 25.99 -20.51
CA GLY A 422 -36.88 26.84 -21.53
C GLY A 422 -36.94 28.32 -21.17
N LEU A 423 -38.09 28.79 -20.69
CA LEU A 423 -38.30 30.17 -20.27
C LEU A 423 -37.40 30.55 -19.08
N ALA A 424 -37.34 29.69 -18.06
CA ALA A 424 -36.49 29.90 -16.88
C ALA A 424 -35.00 30.00 -17.23
N LEU A 425 -34.53 29.19 -18.19
CA LEU A 425 -33.16 29.24 -18.69
C LEU A 425 -32.83 30.54 -19.42
N HIS A 426 -33.80 31.11 -20.16
CA HIS A 426 -33.63 32.40 -20.84
C HIS A 426 -33.58 33.58 -19.85
N PHE A 427 -34.46 33.63 -18.86
CA PHE A 427 -34.51 34.74 -17.89
C PHE A 427 -33.26 34.83 -17.01
N THR A 428 -32.64 33.69 -16.66
CA THR A 428 -31.40 33.68 -15.86
C THR A 428 -30.24 34.34 -16.61
N SER A 429 -30.16 34.18 -17.93
CA SER A 429 -29.18 34.86 -18.77
C SER A 429 -29.44 36.36 -18.95
N HIS A 430 -30.70 36.79 -19.06
CA HIS A 430 -31.03 38.21 -19.24
C HIS A 430 -30.84 39.04 -17.97
N LEU A 431 -31.13 38.48 -16.78
CA LEU A 431 -30.84 39.13 -15.50
C LEU A 431 -29.33 39.37 -15.33
N ALA A 432 -28.49 38.38 -15.68
CA ALA A 432 -27.03 38.54 -15.64
C ALA A 432 -26.53 39.65 -16.60
N PHE A 433 -27.09 39.75 -17.81
CA PHE A 433 -26.77 40.83 -18.75
C PHE A 433 -27.18 42.21 -18.24
N ILE A 434 -28.34 42.34 -17.60
CA ILE A 434 -28.82 43.59 -17.01
C ILE A 434 -27.91 44.02 -15.84
N PHE A 435 -27.48 43.08 -14.98
CA PHE A 435 -26.54 43.37 -13.90
C PHE A 435 -25.16 43.82 -14.42
N ILE A 436 -24.67 43.24 -15.52
CA ILE A 436 -23.41 43.64 -16.15
C ILE A 436 -23.54 45.05 -16.75
N LEU A 437 -24.65 45.36 -17.45
CA LEU A 437 -24.89 46.70 -18.02
C LEU A 437 -25.06 47.77 -16.94
N LEU A 438 -25.74 47.46 -15.83
CA LEU A 438 -25.86 48.36 -14.68
C LEU A 438 -24.52 48.55 -13.96
N GLY A 439 -23.70 47.49 -13.84
CA GLY A 439 -22.35 47.57 -13.28
C GLY A 439 -21.40 48.42 -14.11
N ILE A 440 -21.42 48.28 -15.44
CA ILE A 440 -20.63 49.12 -16.37
C ILE A 440 -21.13 50.57 -16.32
N GLY A 441 -22.45 50.79 -16.28
CA GLY A 441 -23.04 52.13 -16.13
C GLY A 441 -22.63 52.82 -14.83
N PHE A 442 -22.62 52.10 -13.71
CA PHE A 442 -22.17 52.60 -12.41
C PHE A 442 -20.67 52.93 -12.39
N PHE A 443 -19.84 52.10 -13.04
CA PHE A 443 -18.39 52.34 -13.13
C PHE A 443 -18.06 53.57 -13.99
N VAL A 444 -18.75 53.75 -15.12
CA VAL A 444 -18.63 54.94 -15.98
C VAL A 444 -19.16 56.21 -15.28
N TRP A 445 -20.24 56.11 -14.52
CA TRP A 445 -20.77 57.21 -13.70
C TRP A 445 -19.78 57.63 -12.61
N ARG A 446 -19.18 56.65 -11.91
CA ARG A 446 -18.17 56.92 -10.86
C ARG A 446 -16.85 57.44 -11.42
N ALA A 447 -16.44 57.01 -12.61
CA ALA A 447 -15.26 57.55 -13.31
C ALA A 447 -15.47 59.00 -13.81
N ARG A 448 -16.72 59.40 -14.08
CA ARG A 448 -17.08 60.78 -14.43
C ARG A 448 -17.23 61.71 -13.24
N GLY A 449 -17.49 61.19 -12.04
CA GLY A 449 -17.67 61.97 -10.80
C GLY A 449 -16.37 62.39 -10.07
N ARG A 450 -15.19 62.17 -10.67
CA ARG A 450 -13.87 62.45 -10.04
C ARG A 450 -13.03 63.46 -10.84
N LYS A 451 -13.69 64.53 -11.28
CA LYS A 451 -13.07 65.79 -11.71
C LYS A 451 -13.96 66.94 -11.25
N VAL A 452 -13.74 67.42 -10.03
CA VAL A 452 -13.59 68.83 -9.63
C VAL A 452 -12.86 68.81 -8.29
#